data_AF-A0A497GZ26-F1
#
_entry.id   AF-A0A497GZ26-F1
#
_cell.length_a   1.000
_cell.length_b   1.000
_cell.length_c   1.000
_cell.angle_alpha   90.00
_cell.angle_beta   90.00
_cell.angle_gamma   90.00
#
_symmetry.space_group_name_H-M   'P 1'
#
loop_
_entity.id
_entity.type
_entity.pdbx_description
1 polymer ?
#
loop_
_entity_poly.entity_id
_entity_poly.type
_entity_poly.pdbx_seq_one_letter_code
_entity_poly.pdbx_strand_id
1 'polypeptide(L)'
;MRVCMITGLASVRKLIDFINAGGMGTQVPLITEKLRERGVDVSMENTTGCDILHLHTPLPTYLPLIKRARKSGRKVVMHARHLPELVKGGFRGGNLIYPVFHRYSQYLYNQADA
;
A
#
# COMPACT_ATOMS: atom_id res chain seq x y z
N MET A 1 9.43 15.79 9.88
CA MET A 1 9.05 14.91 8.76
C MET A 1 7.89 14.04 9.20
N ARG A 2 6.80 14.02 8.42
CA ARG A 2 5.58 13.24 8.68
C ARG A 2 5.34 12.21 7.58
N VAL A 3 5.18 10.96 7.99
CA VAL A 3 4.88 9.81 7.12
C VAL A 3 3.42 9.41 7.33
N CYS A 4 2.68 9.29 6.25
CA CYS A 4 1.30 8.79 6.28
C CYS A 4 1.23 7.39 5.69
N MET A 5 0.91 6.43 6.54
CA MET A 5 0.80 5.03 6.19
C MET A 5 -0.63 4.66 5.85
N ILE A 6 -0.83 4.05 4.68
CA ILE A 6 -2.12 3.60 4.20
C ILE A 6 -2.09 2.09 4.04
N THR A 7 -2.92 1.41 4.83
CA THR A 7 -3.04 -0.05 4.82
C THR A 7 -4.31 -0.50 4.13
N GLY A 8 -5.34 0.35 4.08
CA GLY A 8 -6.65 -0.01 3.57
C GLY A 8 -7.41 -1.04 4.41
N LEU A 9 -6.84 -1.47 5.54
CA LEU A 9 -7.50 -2.36 6.51
C LEU A 9 -8.80 -1.74 7.02
N ALA A 10 -8.85 -0.43 7.23
CA ALA A 10 -10.06 0.28 7.65
C ALA A 10 -11.20 0.19 6.62
N SER A 11 -10.88 0.20 5.33
CA SER A 11 -11.85 0.07 4.24
C SER A 11 -12.34 -1.37 4.07
N VAL A 12 -11.47 -2.36 4.32
CA VAL A 12 -11.79 -3.79 4.15
C VAL A 12 -12.49 -4.38 5.39
N ARG A 13 -12.24 -3.85 6.59
CA ARG A 13 -12.91 -4.28 7.85
C ARG A 13 -14.43 -4.17 7.79
N LYS A 14 -14.98 -3.27 6.97
CA LYS A 14 -16.44 -3.15 6.76
C LYS A 14 -17.04 -4.28 5.91
N LEU A 15 -16.20 -5.00 5.17
CA LEU A 15 -16.62 -6.04 4.23
C LEU A 15 -16.24 -7.45 4.70
N ILE A 16 -15.17 -7.58 5.49
CA ILE A 16 -14.63 -8.86 5.95
C ILE A 16 -14.11 -8.67 7.37
N ASP A 17 -14.65 -9.43 8.34
CA ASP A 17 -14.09 -9.52 9.68
C ASP A 17 -12.76 -10.26 9.61
N PHE A 18 -11.68 -9.49 9.49
CA PHE A 18 -10.32 -10.04 9.51
C PHE A 18 -10.00 -10.58 10.91
N ILE A 19 -10.22 -11.88 11.13
CA ILE A 19 -9.84 -12.60 12.36
C ILE A 19 -8.30 -12.61 12.54
N ASN A 20 -7.54 -12.43 11.45
CA ASN A 20 -6.09 -12.24 11.46
C ASN A 20 -5.70 -11.27 10.34
N ALA A 21 -5.32 -10.03 10.66
CA ALA A 21 -4.85 -9.04 9.68
C ALA A 21 -3.51 -9.42 8.98
N GLY A 22 -3.06 -10.67 9.14
CA GLY A 22 -1.87 -11.25 8.52
C GLY A 22 -0.61 -10.42 8.80
N GLY A 23 0.33 -10.45 7.86
CA GLY A 23 1.54 -9.64 7.94
C GLY A 23 1.30 -8.12 7.91
N MET A 24 0.09 -7.63 7.59
CA MET A 24 -0.25 -6.20 7.71
C MET A 24 -0.55 -5.80 9.16
N GLY A 25 -1.22 -6.68 9.91
CA GLY A 25 -1.54 -6.47 11.32
C GLY A 25 -0.33 -6.44 12.26
N THR A 26 0.81 -7.00 11.85
CA THR A 26 2.03 -7.08 12.67
C THR A 26 3.15 -6.18 12.17
N GLN A 27 3.42 -6.19 10.86
CA GLN A 27 4.56 -5.46 10.30
C GLN A 27 4.34 -3.94 10.31
N VAL A 28 3.13 -3.46 10.04
CA VAL A 28 2.86 -2.02 9.98
C VAL A 28 3.00 -1.35 11.35
N PRO A 29 2.45 -1.91 12.45
CA PRO A 29 2.73 -1.41 13.79
C PRO A 29 4.22 -1.39 14.14
N LEU A 30 4.96 -2.46 13.82
CA LEU A 30 6.40 -2.53 14.09
C LEU A 30 7.18 -1.44 13.35
N ILE A 31 6.93 -1.24 12.05
CA ILE A 31 7.57 -0.16 11.28
C ILE A 31 7.18 1.21 11.86
N THR A 32 5.92 1.39 12.24
CA THR A 32 5.42 2.62 12.87
C THR A 32 6.17 2.92 14.16
N GLU A 33 6.33 1.94 15.05
CA GLU A 33 7.08 2.06 16.30
C GLU A 33 8.54 2.46 16.03
N LYS A 34 9.23 1.76 15.12
CA LYS A 34 10.62 2.05 14.77
C LYS A 34 10.84 3.39 14.08
N LEU A 35 9.85 3.92 13.36
CA LEU A 35 9.90 5.27 12.81
C LEU A 35 9.71 6.32 13.91
N ARG A 36 8.77 6.09 14.83
CA ARG A 36 8.53 6.99 15.97
C ARG A 36 9.72 7.04 16.93
N GLU A 37 10.38 5.91 17.18
CA GLU A 37 11.65 5.86 17.94
C GLU A 37 12.74 6.76 17.33
N ARG A 38 12.69 7.01 16.02
CA ARG A 38 13.61 7.89 15.30
C ARG A 38 13.10 9.33 15.15
N GLY A 39 12.04 9.70 15.87
CA GLY A 39 11.46 11.04 15.83
C GLY A 39 10.63 11.36 14.59
N VAL A 40 10.21 10.35 13.81
CA VAL A 40 9.33 10.53 12.66
C VAL A 40 7.87 10.53 13.12
N ASP A 41 7.11 11.56 12.74
CA ASP A 41 5.67 11.58 12.96
C ASP A 41 4.99 10.61 11.99
N VAL A 42 4.21 9.67 12.50
CA VAL A 42 3.54 8.63 11.69
C VAL A 42 2.03 8.71 11.91
N SER A 43 1.31 8.96 10.82
CA SER A 43 -0.15 8.97 10.78
C SER A 43 -0.68 7.75 10.04
N MET A 44 -1.67 7.08 10.63
CA MET A 44 -2.32 5.90 10.05
C MET A 44 -3.64 6.31 9.39
N GLU A 45 -3.85 5.93 8.13
CA GLU A 45 -5.09 6.18 7.35
C GLU A 45 -5.46 7.67 7.14
N ASN A 46 -4.77 8.61 7.78
CA ASN A 46 -4.91 10.03 7.55
C ASN A 46 -3.79 10.52 6.62
N THR A 47 -4.16 11.16 5.53
CA THR A 47 -3.26 11.55 4.43
C THR A 47 -2.92 13.03 4.40
N THR A 48 -3.41 13.82 5.36
CA THR A 48 -3.23 15.27 5.40
C THR A 48 -1.88 15.67 6.01
N GLY A 49 -1.25 16.69 5.42
CA GLY A 49 -0.04 17.33 5.95
C GLY A 49 1.22 16.47 5.95
N CYS A 50 1.30 15.40 5.16
CA CYS A 50 2.43 14.48 5.19
C CYS A 50 3.44 14.75 4.07
N ASP A 51 4.72 14.62 4.40
CA ASP A 51 5.83 14.72 3.45
C ASP A 51 5.95 13.45 2.60
N ILE A 52 5.71 12.30 3.24
CA ILE A 52 5.82 10.97 2.64
C ILE A 52 4.48 10.24 2.75
N LEU A 53 4.00 9.70 1.63
CA LEU A 53 2.89 8.78 1.56
C LEU A 53 3.44 7.35 1.41
N HIS A 54 3.25 6.51 2.43
CA HIS A 54 3.71 5.12 2.45
C HIS A 54 2.53 4.16 2.29
N LEU A 55 2.48 3.42 1.19
CA LEU A 55 1.37 2.55 0.84
C LEU A 55 1.73 1.10 1.15
N HIS A 56 0.86 0.42 1.89
CA HIS A 56 0.94 -1.02 2.17
C HIS A 56 -0.15 -1.80 1.44
N THR A 57 -0.95 -1.14 0.61
CA THR A 57 -2.09 -1.74 -0.09
C THR A 57 -1.99 -1.53 -1.59
N PRO A 58 -2.26 -2.58 -2.39
CA PRO A 58 -2.27 -2.47 -3.84
C PRO A 58 -3.64 -2.10 -4.41
N LEU A 59 -4.58 -1.62 -3.59
CA LEU A 59 -5.96 -1.40 -4.02
C LEU A 59 -6.06 -0.20 -5.01
N PRO A 60 -6.73 -0.37 -6.17
CA PRO A 60 -6.88 0.69 -7.17
C PRO A 60 -7.56 1.95 -6.67
N THR A 61 -8.37 1.84 -5.60
CA THR A 61 -9.08 2.95 -4.94
C THR A 61 -8.14 4.04 -4.45
N TYR A 62 -6.86 3.73 -4.19
CA TYR A 62 -5.86 4.70 -3.74
C TYR A 62 -5.09 5.37 -4.88
N LEU A 63 -5.27 4.96 -6.15
CA LEU A 63 -4.60 5.60 -7.29
C LEU A 63 -4.80 7.12 -7.39
N PRO A 64 -6.00 7.69 -7.15
CA PRO A 64 -6.19 9.14 -7.16
C PRO A 64 -5.37 9.84 -6.07
N LEU A 65 -5.28 9.25 -4.88
CA LEU A 65 -4.48 9.75 -3.77
C LEU A 65 -2.99 9.79 -4.14
N ILE A 66 -2.48 8.70 -4.73
CA ILE A 66 -1.09 8.59 -5.20
C ILE A 66 -0.77 9.69 -6.21
N LYS A 67 -1.66 9.87 -7.21
CA LYS A 67 -1.49 10.91 -8.23
C LYS A 67 -1.47 12.31 -7.62
N ARG A 68 -2.35 12.60 -6.65
CA ARG A 68 -2.39 13.90 -5.95
C ARG A 68 -1.14 14.14 -5.09
N ALA A 69 -0.66 13.11 -4.40
CA ALA A 69 0.58 13.19 -3.62
C ALA A 69 1.77 13.55 -4.52
N ARG A 70 1.95 12.83 -5.64
CA ARG A 70 3.04 13.14 -6.60
C ARG A 70 2.92 14.53 -7.20
N LYS A 71 1.70 14.95 -7.59
CA LYS A 71 1.45 16.29 -8.13
C LYS A 71 1.73 17.41 -7.12
N SER A 72 1.65 17.12 -5.82
CA SER A 72 1.97 18.07 -4.76
C SER A 72 3.44 18.01 -4.30
N GLY A 73 4.29 17.26 -5.01
CA GLY A 73 5.72 17.12 -4.68
C GLY A 73 5.99 16.19 -3.49
N ARG A 74 4.97 15.51 -2.95
CA ARG A 74 5.12 14.56 -1.85
C ARG A 74 5.75 13.27 -2.35
N LYS A 75 6.61 12.69 -1.53
CA LYS A 75 7.25 11.40 -1.82
C LYS A 75 6.27 10.26 -1.60
N VAL A 76 6.30 9.27 -2.48
CA VAL A 76 5.47 8.06 -2.44
C VAL A 76 6.36 6.85 -2.28
N VAL A 77 6.20 6.13 -1.18
CA VAL A 77 6.87 4.85 -0.92
C VAL A 77 5.83 3.74 -1.00
N MET A 78 6.15 2.66 -1.70
CA MET A 78 5.27 1.50 -1.80
C MET A 78 5.92 0.27 -1.18
N HIS A 79 5.22 -0.37 -0.25
CA HIS A 79 5.57 -1.67 0.27
C HIS A 79 4.88 -2.73 -0.60
N ALA A 80 5.65 -3.44 -1.43
CA ALA A 80 5.10 -4.51 -2.25
C ALA A 80 4.59 -5.65 -1.35
N ARG A 81 3.34 -6.05 -1.55
CA ARG A 81 2.65 -7.09 -0.76
C ARG A 81 2.15 -8.25 -1.62
N HIS A 82 2.19 -8.11 -2.93
CA HIS A 82 1.75 -9.13 -3.87
C HIS A 82 2.79 -9.26 -4.98
N LEU A 83 2.94 -10.49 -5.48
CA LEU A 83 3.77 -10.82 -6.61
C LEU A 83 2.86 -11.27 -7.75
N PRO A 84 2.81 -10.56 -8.89
CA PRO A 84 1.98 -10.93 -10.03
C PRO A 84 2.22 -12.35 -10.52
N GLU A 85 3.42 -12.86 -10.33
CA GLU A 85 3.86 -14.21 -10.71
C GLU A 85 3.07 -15.29 -9.96
N LEU A 86 2.60 -15.00 -8.74
CA LEU A 86 1.77 -15.93 -7.96
C LEU A 86 0.37 -16.11 -8.56
N VAL A 87 -0.08 -15.18 -9.40
CA VAL A 87 -1.36 -15.31 -10.13
C VAL A 87 -1.19 -16.23 -11.34
N LYS A 88 -0.01 -16.24 -11.96
CA LYS A 88 0.30 -17.09 -13.12
C LYS A 88 0.43 -18.55 -12.66
N GLY A 89 -0.54 -19.38 -13.02
CA GLY A 89 -0.56 -20.80 -12.64
C GLY A 89 -0.89 -21.07 -11.17
N GLY A 90 -1.16 -20.04 -10.36
CA GLY A 90 -1.49 -20.21 -8.93
C GLY A 90 -2.90 -20.75 -8.67
N PHE A 91 -3.82 -20.61 -9.62
CA PHE A 91 -5.18 -21.17 -9.54
C PHE A 91 -5.81 -21.35 -10.93
N ARG A 92 -6.91 -22.10 -11.01
CA ARG A 92 -7.66 -22.32 -12.25
C ARG A 92 -8.13 -20.99 -12.84
N GLY A 93 -7.70 -20.69 -14.07
CA GLY A 93 -7.99 -19.40 -14.73
C GLY A 93 -7.01 -18.27 -14.39
N GLY A 94 -6.02 -18.49 -13.50
CA GLY A 94 -5.03 -17.48 -13.14
C GLY A 94 -4.23 -16.94 -14.33
N ASN A 95 -3.92 -17.80 -15.30
CA ASN A 95 -3.24 -17.40 -16.54
C ASN A 95 -4.04 -16.42 -17.40
N LEU A 96 -5.38 -16.48 -17.35
CA LEU A 96 -6.25 -15.58 -18.13
C LEU A 96 -6.23 -14.16 -17.56
N ILE A 97 -6.20 -14.02 -16.24
CA ILE A 97 -6.19 -12.71 -15.56
C ILE A 97 -4.79 -12.14 -15.35
N TYR A 98 -3.76 -12.99 -15.38
CA TYR A 98 -2.36 -12.61 -15.19
C TYR A 98 -1.92 -11.37 -15.98
N PRO A 99 -2.14 -11.25 -17.31
CA PRO A 99 -1.64 -10.10 -18.07
C PRO A 99 -2.23 -8.77 -17.57
N VAL A 100 -3.50 -8.77 -17.14
CA VAL A 100 -4.15 -7.58 -16.58
C VAL A 100 -3.53 -7.23 -15.22
N PHE A 101 -3.40 -8.22 -14.35
CA PHE A 101 -2.85 -8.03 -13.02
C PHE A 101 -1.38 -7.61 -13.03
N HIS A 102 -0.59 -8.17 -13.96
CA HIS A 102 0.80 -7.81 -14.19
C HIS A 102 0.93 -6.36 -14.67
N ARG A 103 0.19 -5.96 -15.72
CA ARG A 103 0.19 -4.56 -16.20
C ARG A 103 -0.24 -3.58 -15.13
N TYR A 104 -1.27 -3.92 -14.36
CA TYR A 104 -1.72 -3.11 -13.23
C TYR A 104 -0.62 -2.94 -12.18
N SER A 105 0.06 -4.03 -11.82
CA SER A 105 1.11 -4.01 -10.80
C SER A 105 2.31 -3.19 -11.25
N GLN A 106 2.75 -3.33 -12.51
CA GLN A 106 3.79 -2.49 -13.09
C GLN A 106 3.38 -1.01 -13.06
N TYR A 107 2.16 -0.70 -13.53
CA TYR A 107 1.65 0.66 -13.50
C TYR A 107 1.61 1.24 -12.07
N LEU A 108 1.15 0.47 -11.09
CA LEU A 108 1.09 0.89 -9.69
C LEU A 108 2.49 1.16 -9.14
N TYR A 109 3.41 0.21 -9.24
CA TYR A 109 4.74 0.33 -8.65
C TYR A 109 5.60 1.40 -9.32
N ASN A 110 5.39 1.68 -10.61
CA ASN A 110 6.01 2.81 -11.31
C ASN A 110 5.57 4.19 -10.80
N GLN A 111 4.59 4.24 -9.89
CA GLN A 111 4.19 5.49 -9.21
C GLN A 111 4.99 5.74 -7.92
N ALA A 112 5.77 4.79 -7.43
CA ALA A 112 6.65 5.00 -6.29
C ALA A 112 7.84 5.90 -6.68
N ASP A 113 8.34 6.68 -5.73
CA ASP A 113 9.62 7.36 -5.87
C ASP A 113 10.77 6.34 -5.76
N ALA A 114 11.81 6.56 -6.58
CA ALA A 114 13.06 5.79 -6.58
C ALA A 114 13.98 6.16 -5.41
#